data_AF-A0AAE2ER51-F1
#
_entry.id   AF-A0AAE2ER51-F1
#
_cell.length_a   1.000
_cell.length_b   1.000
_cell.length_c   1.000
_cell.angle_alpha   90.00
_cell.angle_beta   90.00
_cell.angle_gamma   90.00
#
_symmetry.space_group_name_H-M   'P 1'
#
loop_
_entity.id
_entity.type
_entity.pdbx_description
1 polymer ?
#
loop_
_entity_poly.entity_id
_entity_poly.type
_entity_poly.pdbx_seq_one_letter_code
_entity_poly.pdbx_strand_id
1 'polypeptide(L)' 'MNVNIKRLSPDAQIPQYAHASDACFDLVAVEDVIIEPGKTALVKTGLAFEIPEGYEMQIRPRSGITLKTPLRVQLGT' A
#
# COMPACT_ATOMS: atom_id res chain seq x y z
N MET A 1 18.13 3.16 -6.54
CA MET A 1 17.88 3.76 -5.22
C MET A 1 17.43 2.64 -4.29
N ASN A 2 18.00 2.55 -3.10
CA ASN A 2 17.65 1.50 -2.13
C ASN A 2 16.83 2.12 -0.99
N VAL A 3 15.72 1.49 -0.64
CA VAL A 3 14.83 1.90 0.46
C VAL A 3 14.78 0.73 1.44
N ASN A 4 15.14 0.97 2.71
CA ASN A 4 15.06 -0.07 3.72
C ASN A 4 13.61 -0.29 4.15
N ILE A 5 13.24 -1.54 4.36
CA ILE A 5 11.89 -1.95 4.77
C ILE A 5 12.00 -2.72 6.08
N LYS A 6 11.18 -2.34 7.06
CA LYS A 6 11.04 -3.04 8.34
C LYS A 6 9.65 -3.64 8.45
N ARG A 7 9.57 -4.94 8.74
CA ARG A 7 8.32 -5.59 9.15
C ARG A 7 8.00 -5.23 10.60
N LEU A 8 6.79 -4.73 10.81
CA LEU A 8 6.22 -4.42 12.11
C LEU A 8 5.25 -5.50 12.61
N SER A 9 4.79 -6.36 11.70
CA SER A 9 3.94 -7.53 11.99
C SER A 9 4.59 -8.80 11.41
N PRO A 10 4.44 -9.97 12.05
CA PRO A 10 4.86 -11.25 11.47
C PRO A 10 4.16 -11.54 10.14
N ASP A 11 2.93 -11.07 9.96
CA ASP A 11 2.11 -11.29 8.75
C ASP A 11 2.42 -10.30 7.62
N ALA A 12 3.28 -9.31 7.88
CA ALA A 12 3.63 -8.30 6.88
C ALA A 12 4.43 -8.92 5.73
N GLN A 13 3.93 -8.72 4.51
CA GLN A 13 4.56 -9.20 3.29
C GLN A 13 5.50 -8.13 2.72
N ILE A 14 6.75 -8.50 2.42
CA ILE A 14 7.68 -7.60 1.76
C ILE A 14 7.26 -7.45 0.29
N PRO A 15 6.96 -6.22 -0.18
CA PRO A 15 6.46 -6.01 -1.51
C PRO A 15 7.54 -6.27 -2.56
N GLN A 16 7.12 -6.74 -3.73
CA GLN A 16 7.98 -6.95 -4.89
C GLN A 16 7.27 -6.41 -6.13
N TYR A 17 8.05 -5.95 -7.10
CA TYR A 17 7.53 -5.62 -8.42
C TYR A 17 7.13 -6.91 -9.14
N ALA A 18 5.93 -6.93 -9.74
CA ALA A 18 5.47 -8.08 -10.50
C ALA A 18 6.25 -8.21 -11.83
N HIS A 19 6.55 -7.07 -12.46
CA HIS A 19 7.38 -6.97 -13.65
C HIS A 19 8.47 -5.92 -13.48
N ALA A 20 9.60 -6.11 -14.16
CA ALA A 20 10.76 -5.21 -14.06
C ALA A 20 10.48 -3.76 -14.51
N SER A 21 9.46 -3.55 -15.35
CA SER A 21 9.06 -2.23 -15.86
C SER A 21 7.90 -1.59 -15.10
N ASP A 22 7.41 -2.22 -14.03
CA ASP A 22 6.27 -1.69 -13.28
C ASP A 22 6.66 -0.42 -12.52
N ALA A 23 5.78 0.57 -12.51
CA ALA A 23 6.01 1.83 -11.82
C ALA A 23 5.86 1.71 -10.28
N CYS A 24 5.07 0.73 -9.81
CA CYS A 24 4.78 0.52 -8.39
C CYS A 24 4.80 -0.98 -8.06
N PHE A 25 4.94 -1.29 -6.78
CA PHE A 25 4.76 -2.63 -6.23
C PHE A 25 3.43 -2.74 -5.48
N ASP A 26 2.91 -3.96 -5.34
CA ASP A 26 1.67 -4.21 -4.61
C ASP A 26 1.91 -4.21 -3.08
N LEU A 27 0.96 -3.64 -2.33
CA LEU A 27 0.90 -3.72 -0.87
C LEU A 27 -0.20 -4.69 -0.44
N VAL A 28 0.04 -5.41 0.64
CA VAL A 28 -0.89 -6.41 1.20
C VAL A 28 -1.30 -6.00 2.60
N ALA A 29 -2.60 -6.08 2.89
CA ALA A 29 -3.13 -5.82 4.22
C ALA A 29 -2.76 -6.97 5.18
N VAL A 30 -2.52 -6.64 6.45
CA VAL A 30 -2.23 -7.63 7.51
C VAL A 30 -3.42 -7.91 8.42
N GLU A 31 -4.59 -7.36 8.08
CA GLU A 31 -5.81 -7.50 8.85
C GLU A 31 -7.02 -7.50 7.92
N ASP A 32 -8.07 -8.24 8.31
CA ASP A 32 -9.37 -8.16 7.65
C ASP A 32 -10.09 -6.88 8.11
N VAL A 33 -10.65 -6.14 7.15
CA VAL A 33 -11.37 -4.89 7.43
C VAL A 33 -12.69 -4.87 6.68
N ILE A 34 -13.78 -4.64 7.41
CA ILE A 34 -15.09 -4.35 6.84
C ILE A 34 -15.20 -2.83 6.67
N ILE A 35 -15.41 -2.38 5.42
CA ILE A 35 -15.62 -0.96 5.11
C ILE A 35 -17.07 -0.78 4.67
N GLU A 36 -17.87 -0.22 5.57
CA GLU A 36 -19.27 0.09 5.30
C GLU A 36 -19.41 1.20 4.24
N PRO A 37 -20.52 1.24 3.48
CA PRO A 37 -20.78 2.28 2.49
C PRO A 37 -20.61 3.70 3.06
N GLY A 38 -19.82 4.52 2.37
CA GLY A 38 -19.54 5.91 2.77
C GLY A 38 -18.61 6.06 3.98
N LYS A 39 -18.03 4.98 4.50
CA LYS A 39 -17.02 5.03 5.56
C LYS A 39 -15.61 4.93 4.98
N THR A 40 -14.66 5.46 5.74
CA THR A 40 -13.22 5.35 5.48
C THR A 40 -12.59 4.61 6.64
N ALA A 41 -11.72 3.66 6.34
CA ALA A 41 -10.96 2.91 7.33
C ALA A 41 -9.46 3.01 7.03
N LEU A 42 -8.64 2.99 8.08
CA LEU A 42 -7.21 2.75 7.97
C LEU A 42 -6.99 1.25 7.88
N VAL A 43 -6.30 0.79 6.83
CA VAL A 43 -5.95 -0.62 6.62
C VAL A 43 -4.44 -0.76 6.78
N LYS A 44 -3.98 -1.54 7.76
CA LYS A 44 -2.54 -1.69 8.03
C LYS A 44 -1.88 -2.65 7.05
N THR A 45 -0.65 -2.33 6.66
CA THR A 45 0.25 -3.22 5.90
C THR A 45 1.30 -3.89 6.78
N GLY A 46 1.47 -3.42 8.02
CA GLY A 46 2.52 -3.92 8.92
C GLY A 46 3.94 -3.62 8.44
N LEU A 47 4.14 -2.60 7.60
CA LEU A 47 5.45 -2.20 7.05
C LEU A 47 5.82 -0.78 7.47
N ALA A 48 7.11 -0.55 7.68
CA ALA A 48 7.72 0.77 7.75
C ALA A 48 8.81 0.88 6.69
N PHE A 49 8.94 2.06 6.08
CA PHE A 49 9.89 2.36 5.02
C PHE A 49 10.80 3.51 5.45
N GLU A 50 12.09 3.37 5.19
CA GLU A 50 13.08 4.45 5.38
C GLU A 50 13.18 5.23 4.07
N ILE A 51 12.36 6.28 3.92
CA ILE A 51 12.34 7.11 2.72
C ILE A 51 13.49 8.13 2.79
N PRO A 52 14.41 8.14 1.81
CA PRO A 52 15.51 9.11 1.80
C PRO A 52 15.01 10.56 1.66
N GLU A 53 15.80 11.49 2.19
CA GLU A 53 15.51 12.92 2.09
C GLU A 53 15.34 13.38 0.63
N GLY A 54 14.38 14.27 0.38
CA GLY A 54 14.04 14.75 -0.95
C GLY A 54 13.09 13.84 -1.74
N TYR A 55 12.59 12.76 -1.13
CA TYR A 55 11.62 11.85 -1.74
C TYR A 55 10.38 11.69 -0.87
N GLU A 56 9.28 11.30 -1.53
CA GLU A 56 8.07 10.82 -0.88
C GLU A 56 7.70 9.44 -1.42
N MET A 57 6.92 8.70 -0.65
CA MET A 57 6.31 7.45 -1.11
C MET A 57 4.80 7.64 -1.17
N GLN A 58 4.24 7.53 -2.37
CA GLN A 58 2.80 7.60 -2.57
C GLN A 58 2.20 6.19 -2.62
N ILE A 59 1.04 6.03 -1.98
CA ILE A 59 0.18 4.86 -2.16
C ILE A 59 -0.79 5.19 -3.30
N ARG A 60 -0.91 4.34 -4.31
CA ARG A 60 -1.85 4.56 -5.44
C ARG A 60 -2.82 3.39 -5.60
N PRO A 61 -4.08 3.64 -6.01
CA PRO A 61 -5.06 2.58 -6.16
C PRO A 61 -4.78 1.71 -7.39
N ARG A 62 -5.03 0.39 -7.28
CA ARG A 62 -4.96 -0.53 -8.42
C ARG A 62 -6.19 -0.39 -9.31
N SER A 63 -5.98 -0.20 -10.62
CA SER A 63 -7.06 -0.02 -11.61
C SER A 63 -8.10 -1.15 -11.55
N GLY A 64 -7.67 -2.40 -11.37
CA GLY A 64 -8.55 -3.55 -11.29
C GLY A 64 -9.55 -3.51 -10.13
N ILE A 65 -9.15 -3.02 -8.95
CA ILE A 65 -10.03 -2.91 -7.78
C ILE A 65 -10.92 -1.68 -7.91
N THR A 66 -10.36 -0.54 -8.29
CA THR A 66 -11.08 0.73 -8.42
C THR A 66 -12.16 0.68 -9.48
N LEU A 67 -11.92 -0.02 -10.60
CA LEU A 67 -12.88 -0.15 -11.68
C LEU A 67 -14.04 -1.09 -11.32
N LYS A 68 -13.78 -2.12 -10.52
CA LYS A 68 -14.74 -3.19 -10.21
C LYS A 68 -15.51 -2.98 -8.91
N THR A 69 -15.07 -2.05 -8.06
CA THR A 69 -15.63 -1.84 -6.72
C THR A 69 -15.76 -0.35 -6.38
N PRO A 70 -16.57 0.02 -5.37
CA PRO A 70 -16.61 1.38 -4.83
C PRO A 70 -15.37 1.77 -4.00
N LEU A 71 -14.43 0.85 -3.74
CA LEU A 71 -13.28 1.11 -2.87
C LEU A 71 -12.34 2.15 -3.48
N ARG A 72 -11.89 3.10 -2.65
CA ARG A 72 -10.96 4.17 -3.05
C ARG A 72 -9.84 4.29 -2.04
N VAL A 73 -8.65 4.62 -2.52
CA VAL A 73 -7.50 4.99 -1.69
C VAL A 73 -7.49 6.50 -1.60
N GLN A 74 -7.60 7.03 -0.38
CA GLN A 74 -7.42 8.46 -0.14
C GLN A 74 -5.93 8.79 -0.26
N LEU A 75 -5.59 9.69 -1.18
CA LEU A 75 -4.21 10.19 -1.31
C LEU A 75 -4.03 11.34 -0.33
N GLY A 76 -3.00 11.24 0.51
CA GLY A 76 -2.56 12.31 1.40
C GLY A 76 -1.29 12.99 0.87
N THR A 77 -0.90 14.06 1.54
CA THR A 77 0.39 14.76 1.40
C THR A 77 1.03 14.83 2.76
#